data_AF-A0A968Y132-F1
#
_entry.id   AF-A0A968Y132-F1
#
_cell.length_a   1.000
_cell.length_b   1.000
_cell.length_c   1.000
_cell.angle_alpha   90.00
_cell.angle_beta   90.00
_cell.angle_gamma   90.00
#
_symmetry.space_group_name_H-M   'P 1'
#
loop_
_entity.id
_entity.type
_entity.pdbx_description
1 polymer ?
#
loop_
_entity_poly.entity_id
_entity_poly.type
_entity_poly.pdbx_seq_one_letter_code
_entity_poly.pdbx_strand_id
1 'polypeptide(L)' 'MAQILLQTVWFIPCYPLIGGILSLLWLPAITRRTGPRPAGYVNAILTFLAFAHGAIALTAIWNQPAQQQFIPWLKVAGLD' A
#
# COMPACT_ATOMS: atom_id res chain seq x y z
N MET A 1 -8.57 -8.46 -15.25
CA MET A 1 -7.68 -8.51 -14.06
C MET A 1 -7.15 -7.13 -13.70
N ALA A 2 -6.60 -6.35 -14.64
CA ALA A 2 -6.04 -5.02 -14.35
C ALA A 2 -7.07 -3.98 -13.83
N GLN A 3 -8.34 -4.06 -14.25
CA GLN A 3 -9.42 -3.20 -13.73
C GLN A 3 -9.66 -3.36 -12.22
N ILE A 4 -9.48 -4.57 -11.67
CA ILE A 4 -9.61 -4.78 -10.21
C ILE A 4 -8.52 -3.98 -9.50
N LEU A 5 -7.28 -4.05 -10.00
CA LEU A 5 -6.15 -3.30 -9.45
C LEU A 5 -6.32 -1.78 -9.58
N LEU A 6 -6.98 -1.31 -10.64
CA LEU A 6 -7.33 0.09 -10.80
C LEU A 6 -8.39 0.53 -9.76
N GLN A 7 -9.42 -0.29 -9.52
CA GLN A 7 -10.43 -0.01 -8.48
C GLN A 7 -9.84 -0.06 -7.07
N THR A 8 -8.85 -0.92 -6.83
CA THR A 8 -8.16 -1.06 -5.54
C THR A 8 -6.88 -0.23 -5.43
N VAL A 9 -6.66 0.77 -6.31
CA VAL A 9 -5.43 1.56 -6.35
C VAL A 9 -5.14 2.29 -5.04
N TRP A 10 -6.18 2.61 -4.25
CA TRP A 10 -6.06 3.23 -2.92
C TRP A 10 -5.33 2.34 -1.88
N PHE A 11 -5.12 1.05 -2.16
CA PHE A 11 -4.31 0.16 -1.32
C PHE A 11 -2.79 0.33 -1.52
N ILE A 12 -2.32 0.98 -2.59
CA ILE A 12 -0.89 1.23 -2.84
C ILE A 12 -0.15 1.79 -1.60
N PRO A 13 -0.65 2.84 -0.90
CA PRO A 13 -0.02 3.33 0.33
C PRO A 13 -0.08 2.34 1.51
N CYS A 14 -1.03 1.39 1.53
CA CYS A 14 -1.16 0.44 2.64
C CYS A 14 -0.04 -0.61 2.67
N TYR A 15 0.51 -1.02 1.51
CA TYR A 15 1.61 -2.00 1.45
C TYR A 15 2.84 -1.58 2.28
N PRO A 16 3.45 -0.39 2.07
CA PRO A 16 4.60 0.02 2.88
C PRO A 16 4.23 0.29 4.34
N LEU A 17 3.00 0.73 4.65
CA LEU A 17 2.54 0.89 6.04
C LEU A 17 2.51 -0.44 6.78
N ILE A 18 1.99 -1.51 6.15
CA ILE A 18 2.06 -2.87 6.69
C ILE A 18 3.52 -3.29 6.90
N GLY A 19 4.41 -2.94 5.96
CA GLY A 19 5.85 -3.22 6.10
C GLY A 19 6.47 -2.53 7.30
N GLY A 20 6.12 -1.27 7.53
CA GLY A 20 6.53 -0.51 8.72
C GLY A 20 6.02 -1.16 10.01
N ILE A 21 4.75 -1.56 10.06
CA ILE A 21 4.17 -2.24 11.23
C ILE A 21 4.86 -3.57 11.48
N LEU A 22 5.07 -4.38 10.44
CA LEU A 22 5.77 -5.67 10.58
C LEU A 22 7.24 -5.49 10.98
N SER A 23 7.87 -4.38 10.58
CA SER A 23 9.24 -4.05 11.00
C SER A 23 9.37 -3.87 12.50
N LEU A 24 8.27 -3.58 13.21
CA LEU A 24 8.27 -3.45 14.67
C LEU A 24 8.72 -4.75 15.36
N LEU A 25 8.51 -5.91 14.72
CA LEU A 25 8.96 -7.20 15.25
C LEU A 25 10.49 -7.27 15.42
N TRP A 26 11.26 -6.48 14.66
CA TRP A 26 12.73 -6.41 14.73
C TRP A 26 13.25 -5.17 15.44
N LEU A 27 12.40 -4.49 16.23
CA LEU A 27 12.90 -3.46 17.14
C LEU A 27 13.87 -4.09 18.14
N PRO A 28 14.99 -3.42 18.50
CA PRO A 28 15.95 -3.93 19.49
C PRO A 28 15.32 -4.28 20.85
N ALA A 29 14.20 -3.61 21.19
CA ALA A 29 13.43 -3.89 22.40
C ALA A 29 12.70 -5.25 22.36
N ILE A 30 12.25 -5.70 21.18
CA ILE A 30 11.47 -6.92 20.98
C ILE A 30 12.40 -8.09 20.62
N THR A 31 13.23 -7.92 19.60
CA THR A 31 14.09 -8.99 19.09
C THR A 31 15.55 -8.65 19.31
N ARG A 32 16.20 -9.41 20.21
CA ARG A 32 17.58 -9.17 20.65
C ARG A 32 18.63 -10.04 19.96
N ARG A 33 18.21 -11.16 19.35
CA ARG A 33 19.13 -12.18 18.79
C ARG A 33 19.26 -12.11 17.27
N THR A 34 18.20 -11.72 16.55
CA THR A 34 18.26 -11.52 15.10
C THR A 34 18.35 -10.01 14.83
N GLY A 35 19.24 -9.62 13.91
CA GLY A 35 19.41 -8.22 13.53
C GLY A 35 18.26 -7.71 12.66
N PRO A 36 18.26 -6.42 12.28
CA PRO A 36 17.15 -5.77 11.56
C PRO A 36 17.03 -6.17 10.08
N ARG A 37 17.90 -7.05 9.56
CA ARG A 37 17.91 -7.44 8.14
C ARG A 37 16.56 -7.95 7.62
N PRO A 38 15.81 -8.81 8.36
CA PRO A 38 14.53 -9.31 7.86
C PRO A 38 13.46 -8.22 7.69
N ALA A 39 13.48 -7.18 8.53
CA ALA A 39 12.59 -6.03 8.35
C ALA A 39 12.82 -5.36 6.99
N GLY A 40 14.09 -5.21 6.59
CA GLY A 40 14.45 -4.69 5.26
C GLY A 40 13.88 -5.55 4.12
N TYR A 41 13.98 -6.88 4.21
CA TYR A 41 13.43 -7.79 3.20
C TYR A 41 11.90 -7.69 3.10
N VAL A 42 11.20 -7.61 4.24
CA VAL A 42 9.74 -7.44 4.25
C VAL A 42 9.33 -6.12 3.59
N ASN A 43 10.02 -5.02 3.89
CA ASN A 43 9.74 -3.73 3.24
C ASN A 43 10.02 -3.78 1.74
N ALA A 44 11.15 -4.36 1.31
CA ALA A 44 11.47 -4.48 -0.10
C ALA A 44 10.39 -5.26 -0.88
N ILE A 45 9.90 -6.37 -0.31
CA ILE A 45 8.81 -7.16 -0.90
C ILE A 45 7.52 -6.33 -0.98
N LEU A 46 7.13 -5.63 0.10
CA LEU A 46 5.90 -4.85 0.11
C LEU A 46 5.97 -3.63 -0.81
N THR A 47 7.12 -2.96 -0.91
CA THR A 47 7.36 -1.90 -1.89
C THR A 47 7.31 -2.45 -3.32
N PHE A 48 7.88 -3.63 -3.57
CA PHE A 48 7.78 -4.28 -4.87
C PHE A 48 6.33 -4.62 -5.24
N LEU A 49 5.52 -5.10 -4.28
CA LEU A 49 4.09 -5.35 -4.49
C LEU A 49 3.32 -4.05 -4.77
N ALA A 50 3.61 -2.97 -4.06
CA ALA A 50 3.03 -1.65 -4.32
C ALA A 50 3.36 -1.16 -5.74
N PHE A 51 4.63 -1.32 -6.14
CA PHE A 51 5.10 -1.00 -7.49
C PHE A 51 4.38 -1.85 -8.55
N ALA A 52 4.31 -3.17 -8.37
CA ALA A 52 3.65 -4.07 -9.31
C ALA A 52 2.14 -3.75 -9.44
N HIS A 53 1.47 -3.47 -8.32
CA HIS A 53 0.07 -3.04 -8.30
C HIS A 53 -0.11 -1.77 -9.12
N GLY A 54 0.71 -0.74 -8.88
CA GLY A 54 0.68 0.52 -9.62
C GLY A 54 1.00 0.35 -11.12
N ALA A 55 2.02 -0.43 -11.46
CA ALA A 55 2.41 -0.68 -12.85
C ALA A 55 1.30 -1.39 -13.64
N ILE A 56 0.64 -2.40 -13.04
CA ILE A 56 -0.49 -3.07 -13.70
C ILE A 56 -1.73 -2.17 -13.76
N ALA A 57 -2.04 -1.43 -12.69
CA ALA A 57 -3.16 -0.48 -12.67
C ALA A 57 -2.99 0.61 -13.75
N LEU A 58 -1.74 1.07 -13.99
CA LEU A 58 -1.41 2.02 -15.04
C LEU A 58 -1.80 1.51 -16.43
N THR A 59 -1.63 0.21 -16.71
CA THR A 59 -2.07 -0.37 -17.99
C THR A 59 -3.59 -0.32 -18.18
N ALA A 60 -4.36 -0.35 -17.10
CA ALA A 60 -5.82 -0.33 -17.16
C ALA A 60 -6.41 1.08 -17.38
N ILE A 61 -5.71 2.12 -16.94
CA ILE A 61 -6.13 3.53 -17.11
C ILE A 61 -5.41 4.22 -18.28
N TRP A 62 -4.50 3.54 -18.96
CA TRP A 62 -3.77 4.12 -20.08
C TRP A 62 -4.72 4.59 -21.18
N ASN A 63 -4.52 5.81 -21.68
CA ASN A 63 -5.41 6.47 -22.65
C ASN A 63 -6.89 6.60 -22.23
N GLN A 64 -7.19 6.45 -20.93
CA GLN A 64 -8.51 6.71 -20.37
C GLN A 64 -8.53 8.08 -19.66
N PRO A 65 -9.68 8.74 -19.54
CA PRO A 65 -9.78 9.96 -18.74
C PRO A 65 -9.46 9.69 -17.27
N ALA A 66 -9.03 10.72 -16.55
CA ALA A 66 -8.74 10.63 -15.13
C ALA A 66 -9.98 10.15 -14.35
N GLN A 67 -9.80 9.13 -13.51
CA GLN A 67 -10.84 8.60 -12.64
C GLN A 67 -10.60 9.08 -11.21
N GLN A 68 -11.64 9.63 -10.57
CA GLN A 68 -11.59 10.06 -9.18
C GLN A 68 -12.24 9.02 -8.28
N GLN A 69 -11.52 8.63 -7.22
CA GLN A 69 -12.08 7.84 -6.12
C GLN A 69 -12.29 8.77 -4.93
N PHE A 70 -13.55 8.99 -4.56
CA PHE A 70 -13.92 9.79 -3.40
C PHE A 70 -14.50 8.89 -2.31
N ILE A 71 -13.81 8.87 -1.16
CA ILE A 71 -14.23 8.11 0.02
C ILE A 71 -14.43 9.14 1.14
N PRO A 72 -15.68 9.56 1.45
CA PRO A 72 -15.93 10.51 2.52
C PRO A 72 -15.55 9.88 3.86
N TRP A 73 -14.58 10.49 4.55
CA TRP A 73 -14.04 9.97 5.81
C TRP A 73 -14.94 10.29 7.03
N LEU A 74 -15.74 11.35 6.93
CA LEU A 74 -16.67 11.81 7.95
C LEU A 74 -17.89 12.41 7.27
N LYS A 75 -19.09 12.00 7.69
CA LYS A 75 -20.37 12.61 7.27
C LYS A 75 -21.08 13.15 8.49
N VAL A 76 -21.28 14.47 8.55
CA VAL A 76 -21.99 15.12 9.66
C VAL A 76 -22.94 16.19 9.11
N ALA A 77 -24.16 16.22 9.67
CA ALA A 77 -25.16 17.26 9.46
C ALA A 77 -25.48 17.60 7.98
N GLY A 78 -25.49 16.59 7.10
CA GLY A 78 -25.89 16.77 5.69
C GLY A 78 -24.84 17.43 4.80
N LEU A 79 -23.60 17.59 5.27
CA LEU A 79 -22.46 17.97 4.45
C LEU A 79 -21.80 16.67 3.95
N ASP A 80 -21.97 16.39 2.66
CA ASP A 80 -21.25 15.33 1.93
C ASP A 80 -19.86 15.80 1.47
#